data_AF-A0A3D0PVW2-F1
#
_entry.id   AF-A0A3D0PVW2-F1
#
_cell.length_a   1.000
_cell.length_b   1.000
_cell.length_c   1.000
_cell.angle_alpha   90.00
_cell.angle_beta   90.00
_cell.angle_gamma   90.00
#
_symmetry.space_group_name_H-M   'P 1'
#
loop_
_entity.id
_entity.type
_entity.pdbx_description
1 polymer ?
#
loop_
_entity_poly.entity_id
_entity_poly.type
_entity_poly.pdbx_seq_one_letter_code
_entity_poly.pdbx_strand_id
1 'polypeptide(L)' 'EIRIQHAIETYGLDPKKAGSIVSKMDRQRSAYFNFYTGQKWNDFSNYDLCLNTGRMGIDRVVECISALAAE' A
#
# COMPACT_ATOMS: atom_id res chain seq x y z
N GLU A 1 5.83 6.76 -8.23
CA GLU A 1 6.88 6.14 -9.08
C GLU A 1 7.26 4.75 -8.60
N ILE A 2 7.81 4.57 -7.39
CA ILE A 2 8.25 3.25 -6.86
C ILE A 2 7.17 2.16 -6.98
N ARG A 3 5.93 2.45 -6.58
CA ARG A 3 4.81 1.48 -6.67
C ARG A 3 4.47 1.07 -8.11
N ILE A 4 4.62 1.97 -9.07
CA ILE A 4 4.36 1.70 -10.49
C ILE A 4 5.50 0.83 -11.04
N GLN A 5 6.74 1.18 -10.72
CA GLN A 5 7.92 0.41 -11.13
C GLN A 5 7.85 -1.02 -10.59
N HIS A 6 7.59 -1.17 -9.29
CA HIS A 6 7.40 -2.48 -8.67
C HIS A 6 6.30 -3.29 -9.35
N ALA A 7 5.20 -2.64 -9.75
CA ALA A 7 4.12 -3.33 -10.42
C ALA A 7 4.48 -3.81 -11.84
N ILE A 8 5.33 -3.07 -12.56
CA ILE A 8 5.87 -3.48 -13.85
C ILE A 8 6.82 -4.67 -13.66
N GLU A 9 7.77 -4.56 -12.74
CA GLU A 9 8.82 -5.57 -12.54
C GLU A 9 8.29 -6.88 -11.96
N THR A 10 7.36 -6.79 -11.02
CA THR A 10 6.88 -7.95 -10.25
C THR A 10 5.67 -8.61 -10.91
N TYR A 11 4.75 -7.81 -11.48
CA TYR A 11 3.50 -8.31 -12.06
C TYR A 11 3.49 -8.25 -13.59
N GLY A 12 4.57 -7.81 -14.24
CA GLY A 12 4.68 -7.76 -15.70
C GLY A 12 3.70 -6.78 -16.37
N LEU A 13 3.26 -5.74 -15.66
CA LEU A 13 2.32 -4.79 -16.22
C LEU A 13 2.93 -3.99 -17.38
N ASP A 14 2.12 -3.71 -18.40
CA ASP A 14 2.49 -2.77 -19.47
C ASP A 14 2.85 -1.40 -18.85
N PRO A 15 4.09 -0.91 -19.04
CA PRO A 15 4.54 0.36 -18.47
C PRO A 15 3.63 1.54 -18.80
N LYS A 16 2.99 1.55 -19.98
CA LYS A 16 2.07 2.62 -20.40
C LYS A 16 0.77 2.61 -19.61
N LYS A 17 0.37 1.45 -19.06
CA LYS A 17 -0.89 1.27 -18.32
C LYS A 17 -0.68 1.09 -16.82
N ALA A 18 0.53 0.80 -16.37
CA ALA A 18 0.82 0.48 -14.97
C ALA A 18 0.32 1.57 -14.00
N GLY A 19 0.51 2.85 -14.34
CA GLY A 19 0.01 3.96 -13.54
C GLY A 19 -1.50 3.94 -13.34
N SER A 20 -2.28 3.76 -14.42
CA SER A 20 -3.75 3.74 -14.34
C SER A 20 -4.27 2.49 -13.64
N ILE A 21 -3.60 1.35 -13.80
CA ILE A 21 -3.93 0.10 -13.11
C ILE A 21 -3.73 0.26 -11.59
N VAL A 22 -2.59 0.81 -11.16
CA VAL A 22 -2.31 1.07 -9.73
C VAL A 22 -3.36 2.02 -9.14
N SER A 23 -3.65 3.14 -9.81
CA SER A 23 -4.69 4.08 -9.34
C SER A 23 -6.08 3.45 -9.28
N LYS A 24 -6.44 2.59 -10.24
CA LYS A 24 -7.71 1.85 -10.24
C LYS A 24 -7.80 0.91 -9.05
N MET A 25 -6.73 0.17 -8.74
CA MET A 25 -6.66 -0.72 -7.58
C MET A 25 -6.83 0.04 -6.26
N ASP A 26 -6.17 1.18 -6.10
CA ASP A 26 -6.30 2.01 -4.89
C ASP A 26 -7.74 2.51 -4.70
N ARG A 27 -8.39 2.96 -5.79
CA ARG A 27 -9.79 3.36 -5.76
C ARG A 27 -10.71 2.21 -5.36
N GLN A 28 -10.48 1.01 -5.88
CA GLN A 28 -11.27 -0.18 -5.54
C GLN A 28 -11.12 -0.56 -4.06
N ARG A 29 -9.89 -0.55 -3.53
CA ARG A 29 -9.61 -0.81 -2.11
C ARG A 29 -10.27 0.21 -1.20
N SER A 30 -10.16 1.50 -1.53
CA SER A 30 -10.79 2.56 -0.74
C SER A 30 -12.31 2.42 -0.76
N ALA A 31 -12.92 2.16 -1.92
CA ALA A 31 -14.37 1.99 -2.02
C ALA A 31 -14.86 0.80 -1.20
N TYR A 32 -14.16 -0.34 -1.28
CA TYR A 32 -14.47 -1.54 -0.50
C TYR A 32 -14.39 -1.26 1.00
N PHE A 33 -13.26 -0.73 1.47
CA PHE A 33 -13.06 -0.44 2.89
C PHE A 33 -14.14 0.53 3.39
N ASN A 34 -14.32 1.67 2.71
CA ASN A 34 -15.27 2.69 3.13
C ASN A 34 -16.72 2.15 3.17
N PHE A 35 -17.09 1.29 2.21
CA PHE A 35 -18.43 0.71 2.15
C PHE A 35 -18.71 -0.21 3.35
N TYR A 36 -17.75 -1.08 3.70
CA TYR A 36 -17.96 -2.08 4.75
C TYR A 36 -17.66 -1.58 6.17
N THR A 37 -16.75 -0.63 6.34
CA THR A 37 -16.39 -0.12 7.68
C THR A 37 -17.08 1.20 8.02
N GLY A 38 -17.58 1.94 7.01
CA GLY A 38 -18.06 3.31 7.18
C GLY A 38 -16.94 4.33 7.48
N GLN A 39 -15.68 3.89 7.51
CA GLN A 39 -14.52 4.73 7.83
C GLN A 39 -13.81 5.19 6.56
N LYS A 40 -12.83 6.08 6.71
CA LYS A 40 -11.98 6.55 5.60
C LYS A 40 -10.72 5.68 5.49
N TRP A 41 -10.56 4.99 4.38
CA TRP A 41 -9.40 4.13 4.10
C TRP A 41 -8.03 4.81 4.24
N ASN A 42 -7.95 6.12 4.02
CA ASN A 42 -6.69 6.86 4.11
C ASN A 42 -6.53 7.65 5.42
N ASP A 43 -7.40 7.43 6.39
CA ASP A 43 -7.30 8.04 7.71
C ASP A 43 -6.39 7.18 8.59
N PHE A 44 -5.25 7.75 8.99
CA PHE A 44 -4.21 7.07 9.76
C PHE A 44 -4.70 6.62 11.15
N SER A 45 -5.75 7.24 11.69
CA SER A 45 -6.31 6.85 12.98
C SER A 45 -6.99 5.48 12.96
N ASN A 46 -7.28 4.93 11.77
CA ASN A 46 -7.83 3.59 11.59
C ASN A 46 -6.75 2.48 11.57
N TYR A 47 -5.49 2.83 11.81
CA TYR A 47 -4.35 1.92 11.72
C TYR A 47 -3.40 2.13 12.91
N ASP A 48 -2.95 1.06 13.54
CA ASP A 48 -1.94 1.15 14.61
C ASP A 48 -0.55 1.55 14.05
N LEU A 49 -0.27 1.18 12.79
CA LEU A 49 1.01 1.45 12.15
C LEU A 49 0.86 1.73 10.64
N CYS A 50 1.40 2.87 10.19
CA CYS A 50 1.48 3.25 8.78
C CYS A 50 2.95 3.40 8.34
N LEU A 51 3.39 2.60 7.34
CA LEU A 51 4.78 2.58 6.88
C LEU A 51 4.92 2.89 5.39
N ASN A 52 6.02 3.53 5.00
CA ASN A 52 6.35 3.83 3.60
C ASN A 52 7.56 3.00 3.13
N THR A 53 7.28 1.86 2.51
CA THR A 53 8.29 0.94 1.97
C THR A 53 9.18 1.58 0.91
N GLY A 54 8.68 2.58 0.16
CA GLY A 54 9.48 3.28 -0.86
C GLY A 54 10.56 4.18 -0.27
N ARG A 55 10.46 4.57 1.00
CA ARG A 55 11.48 5.35 1.71
C ARG A 55 12.35 4.50 2.62
N MET A 56 11.77 3.48 3.25
CA MET A 56 12.43 2.69 4.29
C MET A 56 13.12 1.43 3.75
N GLY A 57 12.70 0.92 2.59
CA GLY A 57 13.07 -0.43 2.15
C GLY A 57 12.27 -1.51 2.88
N ILE A 58 12.30 -2.73 2.33
CA ILE A 58 11.51 -3.85 2.86
C ILE A 58 12.07 -4.36 4.18
N ASP A 59 13.38 -4.56 4.27
CA ASP A 59 14.03 -5.12 5.48
C ASP A 59 13.72 -4.28 6.73
N ARG A 60 13.83 -2.94 6.61
CA ARG A 60 13.52 -2.04 7.73
C ARG A 60 12.04 -2.05 8.10
N VAL A 61 11.15 -2.20 7.13
CA VAL A 61 9.71 -2.31 7.39
C VAL A 61 9.39 -3.61 8.12
N VAL A 62 10.04 -4.72 7.76
CA VAL A 62 9.91 -6.00 8.47
C VAL A 62 10.37 -5.85 9.91
N GLU A 63 11.54 -5.24 10.16
CA GLU A 63 12.02 -4.97 11.51
C GLU A 63 11.00 -4.17 12.35
N CYS A 64 10.43 -3.09 11.79
CA CYS A 64 9.43 -2.28 12.49
C CYS A 64 8.19 -3.08 12.87
N ILE A 65 7.68 -3.93 11.97
CA ILE A 65 6.49 -4.75 12.22
C ILE A 65 6.81 -5.83 13.26
N SER A 66 7.95 -6.51 13.14
CA SER A 66 8.37 -7.54 14.09
C SER A 66 8.59 -6.99 15.49
N ALA A 67 9.15 -5.79 15.63
CA ALA A 67 9.32 -5.14 16.92
C ALA A 67 7.97 -4.81 17.58
N LEU A 68 7.01 -4.28 16.82
CA LEU A 68 5.67 -3.97 17.33
C LEU A 68 4.90 -5.24 17.76
N ALA A 69 5.05 -6.35 17.03
CA ALA A 69 4.34 -7.60 17.32
C ALA A 69 4.93 -8.41 18.50
N ALA A 70 6.13 -8.05 18.97
CA ALA A 70 6.80 -8.70 20.09
C ALA A 70 6.44 -8.09 21.46
N GLU A 71 5.68 -7.00 21.46
CA GLU A 71 5.05 -6.39 22.65
C GLU A 71 3.69 -7.04 22.97
#